data_AF-A0A3L7NN12-F1
#
_entry.id   AF-A0A3L7NN12-F1
#
_cell.length_a   1.000
_cell.length_b   1.000
_cell.length_c   1.000
_cell.angle_alpha   90.00
_cell.angle_beta   90.00
_cell.angle_gamma   90.00
#
_symmetry.space_group_name_H-M   'P 1'
#
loop_
_entity.id
_entity.type
_entity.pdbx_description
1 polymer ?
#
loop_
_entity_poly.entity_id
_entity_poly.type
_entity_poly.pdbx_seq_one_letter_code
_entity_poly.pdbx_strand_id
1 'polypeptide(L)'
;MNFEPNQNSQVYCWLRRMLEPTFRVVAQPDTSYYSEFLYWYRVFQEDSVIQEFRGDFRKLAPGELITQACEFVNSVATQLKKTGPRTHQTLSPAAPPEQPVIASRLIPPRMDVTYFNSGRAAFTYLLGEVVCPRRVWLPTFVCWSLVSAMQHRFPQSRLLFYSVDRDLKCHWPKETEPGDALVFIHYFGHLSERPDVAEHCTLLEDISHLLIPPSTITGQFAFGSLRKIFRIADGGVLLGRHDPVYEPDDGLAVWLRLNSRDWRDLREAENMMDRSWKMSDMSSQSVAAMLAYDVPAAAVQRQVNQQFLADHFPAGQPLIQFCPDEVPLLHNRILPDTRSRDSLRAFLAARGIFCSIHWPLHPLLKEASCNVDATAAEWLEQHVLSIPVADDFDESRMATVCDTANEWVQAGG
;
A
#
# COMPACT_ATOMS: atom_id res chain seq x y z
N MET A 1 10.84 -11.75 20.50
CA MET A 1 10.39 -13.05 19.95
C MET A 1 11.58 -13.74 19.29
N ASN A 2 11.87 -14.98 19.69
CA ASN A 2 12.62 -15.93 18.85
C ASN A 2 11.52 -16.72 18.12
N PHE A 3 11.41 -16.56 16.81
CA PHE A 3 10.45 -17.32 16.00
C PHE A 3 11.23 -18.12 14.95
N GLU A 4 10.79 -19.34 14.69
CA GLU A 4 11.27 -20.17 13.60
C GLU A 4 10.28 -20.07 12.43
N PRO A 5 10.74 -19.89 11.19
CA PRO A 5 9.85 -19.76 10.05
C PRO A 5 9.19 -21.12 9.78
N ASN A 6 7.88 -21.11 9.55
CA ASN A 6 7.11 -22.27 9.14
C ASN A 6 6.56 -22.14 7.71
N GLN A 7 6.74 -20.99 7.08
CA GLN A 7 6.41 -20.73 5.68
C GLN A 7 7.55 -20.01 4.97
N ASN A 8 7.72 -20.28 3.67
CA ASN A 8 8.76 -19.66 2.83
C ASN A 8 8.67 -18.12 2.87
N SER A 9 7.46 -17.56 2.93
CA SER A 9 7.21 -16.11 2.98
C SER A 9 7.78 -15.41 4.22
N GLN A 10 8.12 -16.16 5.28
CA GLN A 10 8.62 -15.63 6.54
C GLN A 10 10.15 -15.52 6.57
N VAL A 11 10.83 -16.14 5.61
CA VAL A 11 12.29 -16.28 5.59
C VAL A 11 13.01 -14.95 5.59
N TYR A 12 12.50 -13.91 4.91
CA TYR A 12 13.13 -12.60 4.91
C TYR A 12 13.22 -11.98 6.31
N CYS A 13 12.10 -11.92 7.03
CA CYS A 13 12.07 -11.40 8.40
C CYS A 13 12.92 -12.24 9.34
N TRP A 14 12.93 -13.57 9.16
CA TRP A 14 13.78 -14.46 9.93
C TRP A 14 15.27 -14.24 9.68
N LEU A 15 15.71 -14.15 8.41
CA LEU A 15 17.10 -13.84 8.04
C LEU A 15 17.56 -12.51 8.65
N ARG A 16 16.75 -11.46 8.54
CA ARG A 16 17.04 -10.17 9.18
C ARG A 16 17.26 -10.34 10.68
N ARG A 17 16.37 -11.07 11.36
CA ARG A 17 16.44 -11.28 12.81
C ARG A 17 17.68 -12.08 13.24
N MET A 18 18.07 -13.09 12.46
CA MET A 18 19.15 -14.02 12.81
C MET A 18 20.54 -13.48 12.49
N LEU A 19 20.66 -12.66 11.44
CA LEU A 19 21.96 -12.27 10.90
C LEU A 19 22.35 -10.82 11.23
N GLU A 20 21.38 -9.93 11.45
CA GLU A 20 21.65 -8.53 11.79
C GLU A 20 22.04 -8.39 13.28
N PRO A 21 22.94 -7.44 13.63
CA PRO A 21 23.57 -6.43 12.75
C PRO A 21 24.87 -6.91 12.08
N THR A 22 25.30 -8.16 12.31
CA THR A 22 26.60 -8.66 11.85
C THR A 22 26.69 -8.78 10.32
N PHE A 23 25.60 -9.22 9.70
CA PHE A 23 25.41 -9.19 8.26
C PHE A 23 24.25 -8.28 7.92
N ARG A 24 24.26 -7.71 6.73
CA ARG A 24 23.17 -6.87 6.23
C ARG A 24 22.31 -7.70 5.28
N VAL A 25 21.01 -7.82 5.57
CA VAL A 25 20.06 -8.56 4.72
C VAL A 25 19.18 -7.56 3.99
N VAL A 26 19.08 -7.67 2.66
CA VAL A 26 18.38 -6.71 1.81
C VAL A 26 17.44 -7.45 0.85
N ALA A 27 16.16 -7.07 0.82
CA ALA A 27 15.27 -7.43 -0.27
C ALA A 27 15.54 -6.53 -1.48
N GLN A 28 15.72 -7.12 -2.66
CA GLN A 28 15.87 -6.41 -3.91
C GLN A 28 14.61 -6.64 -4.75
N PRO A 29 13.65 -5.70 -4.75
CA PRO A 29 12.44 -5.87 -5.56
C PRO A 29 12.81 -5.95 -7.04
N ASP A 30 12.08 -6.77 -7.80
CA ASP A 30 12.26 -6.85 -9.25
C ASP A 30 11.96 -5.48 -9.90
N THR A 31 12.72 -5.14 -10.94
CA THR A 31 12.48 -3.96 -11.78
C THR A 31 11.12 -3.97 -12.44
N SER A 32 10.53 -5.15 -12.69
CA SER A 32 9.10 -5.27 -12.94
C SER A 32 8.38 -4.97 -11.62
N TYR A 33 8.09 -3.69 -11.40
CA TYR A 33 7.19 -3.24 -10.34
C TYR A 33 5.94 -4.15 -10.41
N TYR A 34 5.46 -4.65 -9.27
CA TYR A 34 4.25 -5.51 -9.17
C TYR A 34 4.40 -7.03 -9.39
N SER A 35 5.41 -7.67 -8.80
CA SER A 35 5.24 -9.08 -8.45
C SER A 35 5.46 -9.30 -6.96
N GLU A 36 4.38 -9.58 -6.25
CA GLU A 36 4.39 -10.03 -4.86
C GLU A 36 4.95 -11.45 -4.72
N PHE A 37 5.05 -12.20 -5.82
CA PHE A 37 5.53 -13.58 -5.80
C PHE A 37 7.03 -13.71 -6.10
N LEU A 38 7.63 -12.76 -6.81
CA LEU A 38 9.08 -12.77 -7.04
C LEU A 38 9.80 -12.26 -5.79
N TYR A 39 10.84 -12.99 -5.38
CA TYR A 39 11.69 -12.58 -4.28
C TYR A 39 13.16 -12.59 -4.70
N TRP A 40 13.92 -11.67 -4.13
CA TRP A 40 15.38 -11.64 -4.22
C TRP A 40 15.93 -11.07 -2.92
N TYR A 41 16.52 -11.92 -2.08
CA TYR A 41 17.10 -11.55 -0.80
C TYR A 41 18.61 -11.71 -0.88
N ARG A 42 19.34 -10.67 -0.49
CA ARG A 42 20.80 -10.62 -0.56
C ARG A 42 21.36 -10.42 0.83
N VAL A 43 22.32 -11.26 1.20
CA VAL A 43 23.03 -11.16 2.46
C VAL A 43 24.43 -10.64 2.18
N PHE A 44 24.79 -9.57 2.86
CA PHE A 44 26.08 -8.90 2.74
C PHE A 44 26.90 -9.09 4.01
N GLN A 45 28.19 -9.32 3.82
CA GLN A 45 29.21 -9.08 4.83
C GLN A 45 30.01 -7.87 4.37
N GLU A 46 29.95 -6.79 5.14
CA GLU A 46 30.44 -5.47 4.70
C GLU A 46 29.76 -5.07 3.37
N ASP A 47 30.54 -4.88 2.30
CA ASP A 47 30.04 -4.51 0.97
C ASP A 47 29.95 -5.70 -0.01
N SER A 48 30.38 -6.89 0.42
CA SER A 48 30.38 -8.09 -0.42
C SER A 48 29.12 -8.93 -0.20
N VAL A 49 28.49 -9.36 -1.29
CA VAL A 49 27.37 -10.30 -1.25
C VAL A 49 27.91 -11.70 -0.98
N ILE A 50 27.49 -12.32 0.11
CA ILE A 50 27.93 -13.66 0.50
C ILE A 50 26.88 -14.74 0.21
N GLN A 51 25.61 -14.35 0.05
CA GLN A 51 24.53 -15.26 -0.31
C GLN A 51 23.40 -14.50 -0.99
N GLU A 52 22.78 -15.14 -1.99
CA GLU A 52 21.56 -14.68 -2.62
C GLU A 52 20.49 -15.78 -2.58
N PHE A 53 19.27 -15.38 -2.28
CA PHE A 53 18.07 -16.21 -2.42
C PHE A 53 17.19 -15.52 -3.46
N ARG A 54 16.93 -16.16 -4.60
CA ARG A 54 16.10 -15.58 -5.64
C ARG A 54 15.18 -16.62 -6.23
N GLY A 55 13.92 -16.26 -6.45
CA GLY A 55 12.95 -17.17 -7.02
C GLY A 55 11.56 -16.60 -7.13
N ASP A 56 10.60 -17.50 -7.28
CA ASP A 56 9.16 -17.22 -7.37
C ASP A 56 8.45 -18.09 -6.34
N PHE A 57 7.74 -17.48 -5.38
CA PHE A 57 7.01 -18.18 -4.33
C PHE A 57 6.01 -19.21 -4.88
N ARG A 58 5.48 -19.00 -6.09
CA ARG A 58 4.54 -19.93 -6.73
C ARG A 58 5.19 -21.22 -7.23
N LYS A 59 6.52 -21.24 -7.35
CA LYS A 59 7.30 -22.38 -7.86
C LYS A 59 8.03 -23.14 -6.76
N LEU A 60 8.06 -22.61 -5.53
CA LEU A 60 8.74 -23.24 -4.41
C LEU A 60 7.91 -24.38 -3.81
N ALA A 61 8.58 -25.48 -3.47
CA ALA A 61 7.98 -26.47 -2.59
C ALA A 61 7.80 -25.89 -1.17
N PRO A 62 6.78 -26.32 -0.41
CA PRO A 62 6.61 -25.90 0.99
C PRO A 62 7.88 -26.17 1.80
N GLY A 63 8.43 -25.12 2.42
CA GLY A 63 9.64 -25.18 3.26
C GLY A 63 10.97 -25.16 2.51
N GLU A 64 10.98 -25.20 1.18
CA GLU A 64 12.22 -25.21 0.38
C GLU A 64 13.15 -24.03 0.69
N LEU A 65 12.60 -22.80 0.72
CA LEU A 65 13.39 -21.61 1.02
C LEU A 65 13.83 -21.57 2.48
N ILE A 66 13.04 -22.16 3.39
CA ILE A 66 13.40 -22.30 4.80
C ILE A 66 14.64 -23.20 4.93
N THR A 67 14.64 -24.36 4.29
CA THR A 67 15.78 -25.28 4.30
C THR A 67 17.06 -24.61 3.79
N GLN A 68 16.98 -23.94 2.62
CA GLN A 68 18.11 -23.20 2.05
C GLN A 68 18.63 -22.13 3.01
N ALA A 69 17.74 -21.35 3.63
CA ALA A 69 18.09 -20.30 4.56
C ALA A 69 18.70 -20.85 5.86
N CYS A 70 18.18 -21.96 6.39
CA CYS A 70 18.71 -22.64 7.56
C CYS A 70 20.12 -23.21 7.33
N GLU A 71 20.36 -23.85 6.19
CA GLU A 71 21.68 -24.34 5.80
C GLU A 71 22.70 -23.19 5.74
N PHE A 72 22.31 -22.07 5.12
CA PHE A 72 23.14 -20.88 5.06
C PHE A 72 23.43 -20.30 6.45
N VAL A 73 22.40 -20.05 7.27
CA VAL A 73 22.56 -19.51 8.64
C VAL A 73 23.48 -20.39 9.49
N ASN A 74 23.35 -21.72 9.41
CA ASN A 74 24.23 -22.65 10.11
C ASN A 74 25.68 -22.58 9.61
N SER A 75 25.88 -22.37 8.31
CA SER A 75 27.22 -22.23 7.71
C SER A 75 27.94 -20.98 8.23
N VAL A 76 27.25 -19.83 8.33
CA VAL A 76 27.83 -18.58 8.83
C VAL A 76 27.90 -18.51 10.35
N ALA A 77 26.98 -19.14 11.08
CA ALA A 77 27.08 -19.29 12.54
C ALA A 77 28.34 -20.08 12.95
N THR A 78 28.75 -21.06 12.13
CA THR A 78 30.01 -21.80 12.31
C THR A 78 31.24 -20.92 12.06
N GLN A 79 31.14 -19.96 11.13
CA GLN A 79 32.18 -18.94 10.90
C GLN A 79 32.27 -17.93 12.05
N LEU A 80 31.13 -17.49 12.61
CA LEU A 80 31.08 -16.58 13.75
C LEU A 80 31.66 -17.19 15.04
N LYS A 81 31.55 -18.51 15.22
CA LYS A 81 32.16 -19.23 16.36
C LYS A 81 33.70 -19.34 16.27
N LYS A 82 34.32 -19.03 15.13
CA LYS A 82 35.80 -19.00 14.96
C LYS A 82 36.44 -17.65 15.30
N THR A 83 35.64 -16.60 15.47
CA THR A 83 36.06 -15.35 16.10
C THR A 83 35.60 -15.39 17.56
N GLY A 84 36.53 -15.27 18.50
CA GLY A 84 36.34 -15.55 19.93
C GLY A 84 35.11 -14.91 20.60
N PRO A 85 34.77 -15.38 21.82
CA PRO A 85 33.48 -15.13 22.44
C PRO A 85 33.28 -13.63 22.69
N ARG A 86 32.22 -13.06 22.11
CA ARG A 86 31.58 -11.90 22.72
C ARG A 86 30.76 -12.40 23.88
N THR A 87 31.14 -11.98 25.07
CA THR A 87 30.36 -12.09 26.29
C THR A 87 28.94 -11.61 26.02
N HIS A 88 28.00 -12.55 25.97
CA HIS A 88 26.61 -12.21 26.21
C HIS A 88 26.53 -11.71 27.66
N GLN A 89 26.36 -10.41 27.84
CA GLN A 89 25.72 -9.93 29.05
C GLN A 89 24.33 -10.56 29.06
N THR A 90 24.15 -11.54 29.94
CA THR A 90 22.85 -11.92 30.47
C THR A 90 22.21 -10.65 31.02
N LEU A 91 21.31 -10.06 30.24
CA LEU A 91 20.27 -9.23 30.80
C LEU A 91 19.47 -10.14 31.73
N SER A 92 19.46 -9.79 33.01
CA SER A 92 18.53 -10.35 33.99
C SER A 92 17.12 -10.33 33.40
N PRO A 93 16.26 -11.32 33.70
CA PRO A 93 14.85 -11.17 33.39
C PRO A 93 14.39 -9.92 34.12
N ALA A 94 14.04 -8.88 33.36
CA ALA A 94 13.26 -7.79 33.90
C ALA A 94 12.03 -8.43 34.54
N ALA A 95 11.68 -7.95 35.73
CA ALA A 95 10.43 -8.32 36.38
C ALA A 95 9.28 -8.27 35.34
N PRO A 96 8.30 -9.17 35.41
CA PRO A 96 7.14 -9.08 34.53
C PRO A 96 6.66 -7.63 34.55
N PRO A 97 6.34 -7.03 33.39
CA PRO A 97 5.80 -5.68 33.40
C PRO A 97 4.64 -5.69 34.38
N GLU A 98 4.65 -4.76 35.36
CA GLU A 98 3.48 -4.51 36.17
C GLU A 98 2.29 -4.43 35.22
N GLN A 99 1.23 -5.18 35.53
CA GLN A 99 0.01 -5.16 34.75
C GLN A 99 -0.32 -3.68 34.47
N PRO A 100 -0.55 -3.30 33.20
CA PRO A 100 -0.86 -1.91 32.91
C PRO A 100 -2.01 -1.50 33.82
N VAL A 101 -1.83 -0.38 34.52
CA VAL A 101 -2.93 0.28 35.20
C VAL A 101 -3.99 0.48 34.13
N ILE A 102 -5.08 -0.29 34.22
CA ILE A 102 -6.26 -0.02 33.42
C ILE A 102 -6.73 1.34 33.91
N ALA A 103 -6.35 2.38 33.18
CA ALA A 103 -7.00 3.67 33.24
C ALA A 103 -8.44 3.39 32.82
N SER A 104 -9.29 3.13 33.81
CA SER A 104 -10.68 2.81 33.60
C SER A 104 -11.33 3.96 32.83
N ARG A 105 -11.71 3.63 31.59
CA ARG A 105 -12.90 4.13 30.89
C ARG A 105 -12.96 5.63 30.70
N LEU A 106 -12.19 6.11 29.74
CA LEU A 106 -12.81 6.92 28.69
C LEU A 106 -12.92 5.98 27.50
N ILE A 107 -14.09 5.36 27.31
CA ILE A 107 -14.40 4.76 26.01
C ILE A 107 -14.24 5.93 25.03
N PRO A 108 -13.29 5.91 24.08
CA PRO A 108 -13.23 6.96 23.08
C PRO A 108 -14.63 7.12 22.50
N PRO A 109 -15.13 8.35 22.27
CA PRO A 109 -16.46 8.56 21.72
C PRO A 109 -16.64 7.56 20.59
N ARG A 110 -17.71 6.78 20.71
CA ARG A 110 -17.97 5.58 19.93
C ARG A 110 -17.96 5.95 18.43
N MET A 111 -16.80 5.94 17.80
CA MET A 111 -16.66 6.15 16.36
C MET A 111 -17.37 5.00 15.66
N ASP A 112 -18.34 5.32 14.81
CA ASP A 112 -19.12 4.35 14.06
C ASP A 112 -18.26 3.82 12.90
N VAL A 113 -17.25 3.04 13.25
CA VAL A 113 -16.16 2.61 12.37
C VAL A 113 -15.66 1.23 12.80
N THR A 114 -15.38 0.37 11.83
CA THR A 114 -14.76 -0.95 11.99
C THR A 114 -13.38 -0.94 11.32
N TYR A 115 -12.36 -1.44 12.02
CA TYR A 115 -10.98 -1.44 11.54
C TYR A 115 -10.55 -2.80 11.01
N PHE A 116 -9.57 -2.80 10.12
CA PHE A 116 -8.97 -4.00 9.53
C PHE A 116 -7.46 -3.77 9.36
N ASN A 117 -6.70 -4.83 9.10
CA ASN A 117 -5.28 -4.73 8.76
C ASN A 117 -5.02 -4.03 7.41
N SER A 118 -6.02 -3.95 6.52
CA SER A 118 -5.88 -3.35 5.20
C SER A 118 -7.22 -2.93 4.60
N GLY A 119 -7.21 -1.95 3.69
CA GLY A 119 -8.42 -1.57 2.95
C GLY A 119 -8.98 -2.73 2.09
N ARG A 120 -8.12 -3.64 1.64
CA ARG A 120 -8.52 -4.89 0.98
C ARG A 120 -9.32 -5.81 1.92
N ALA A 121 -8.90 -5.95 3.17
CA ALA A 121 -9.62 -6.75 4.16
C ALA A 121 -10.98 -6.12 4.49
N ALA A 122 -11.05 -4.79 4.64
CA ALA A 122 -12.31 -4.06 4.81
C ALA A 122 -13.26 -4.27 3.62
N PHE A 123 -12.75 -4.17 2.39
CA PHE A 123 -13.49 -4.47 1.17
C PHE A 123 -13.98 -5.91 1.12
N THR A 124 -13.13 -6.86 1.50
CA THR A 124 -13.49 -8.29 1.52
C THR A 124 -14.61 -8.55 2.52
N TYR A 125 -14.52 -7.99 3.73
CA TYR A 125 -15.59 -8.10 4.72
C TYR A 125 -16.91 -7.49 4.21
N LEU A 126 -16.84 -6.28 3.67
CA LEU A 126 -17.99 -5.55 3.12
C LEU A 126 -18.72 -6.38 2.05
N LEU A 127 -17.98 -7.01 1.13
CA LEU A 127 -18.59 -7.83 0.09
C LEU A 127 -19.07 -9.19 0.59
N GLY A 128 -18.36 -9.83 1.51
CA GLY A 128 -18.66 -11.19 1.95
C GLY A 128 -19.75 -11.30 3.01
N GLU A 129 -19.87 -10.31 3.89
CA GLU A 129 -20.71 -10.40 5.10
C GLU A 129 -21.79 -9.32 5.17
N VAL A 130 -21.63 -8.21 4.45
CA VAL A 130 -22.54 -7.05 4.54
C VAL A 130 -23.40 -6.92 3.28
N VAL A 131 -22.78 -6.84 2.10
CA VAL A 131 -23.47 -6.54 0.83
C VAL A 131 -23.83 -7.81 0.06
N CYS A 132 -22.94 -8.81 0.07
CA CYS A 132 -23.12 -10.09 -0.63
C CYS A 132 -23.58 -9.96 -2.11
N PRO A 133 -22.91 -9.13 -2.95
CA PRO A 133 -23.42 -8.84 -4.28
C PRO A 133 -23.18 -9.98 -5.27
N ARG A 134 -24.09 -10.09 -6.25
CA ARG A 134 -23.94 -11.02 -7.39
C ARG A 134 -22.94 -10.50 -8.41
N ARG A 135 -22.93 -9.19 -8.66
CA ARG A 135 -21.99 -8.52 -9.58
C ARG A 135 -21.36 -7.33 -8.89
N VAL A 136 -20.07 -7.12 -9.13
CA VAL A 136 -19.32 -5.98 -8.60
C VAL A 136 -18.75 -5.19 -9.77
N TRP A 137 -19.08 -3.89 -9.81
CA TRP A 137 -18.56 -2.95 -10.78
C TRP A 137 -17.37 -2.19 -10.19
N LEU A 138 -16.20 -2.31 -10.82
CA LEU A 138 -14.99 -1.54 -10.49
C LEU A 138 -14.65 -0.55 -11.62
N PRO A 139 -13.98 0.58 -11.34
CA PRO A 139 -13.48 1.44 -12.40
C PRO A 139 -12.35 0.73 -13.17
N THR A 140 -12.16 1.08 -14.45
CA THR A 140 -10.98 0.62 -15.23
C THR A 140 -9.67 1.13 -14.61
N PHE A 141 -9.68 2.29 -13.96
CA PHE A 141 -8.53 2.85 -13.27
C PHE A 141 -8.61 2.56 -11.75
N VAL A 142 -8.07 1.41 -11.34
CA VAL A 142 -8.23 0.87 -9.99
C VAL A 142 -6.97 0.19 -9.47
N CYS A 143 -6.79 0.20 -8.14
CA CYS A 143 -5.73 -0.57 -7.49
C CYS A 143 -5.94 -2.08 -7.69
N TRP A 144 -4.87 -2.80 -8.05
CA TRP A 144 -4.89 -4.26 -8.22
C TRP A 144 -5.48 -4.99 -7.01
N SER A 145 -5.28 -4.48 -5.79
CA SER A 145 -5.77 -5.10 -4.57
C SER A 145 -7.28 -5.38 -4.56
N LEU A 146 -8.11 -4.54 -5.20
CA LEU A 146 -9.56 -4.77 -5.28
C LEU A 146 -9.90 -5.84 -6.30
N VAL A 147 -9.26 -5.79 -7.47
CA VAL A 147 -9.42 -6.80 -8.53
C VAL A 147 -8.99 -8.18 -8.04
N SER A 148 -7.80 -8.26 -7.43
CA SER A 148 -7.29 -9.51 -6.90
C SER A 148 -8.15 -10.03 -5.74
N ALA A 149 -8.74 -9.17 -4.90
CA ALA A 149 -9.68 -9.62 -3.87
C ALA A 149 -10.90 -10.31 -4.48
N MET A 150 -11.47 -9.74 -5.56
CA MET A 150 -12.56 -10.38 -6.31
C MET A 150 -12.14 -11.75 -6.86
N GLN A 151 -10.98 -11.85 -7.49
CA GLN A 151 -10.51 -13.11 -8.08
C GLN A 151 -10.24 -14.21 -7.03
N HIS A 152 -9.66 -13.85 -5.88
CA HIS A 152 -9.20 -14.84 -4.89
C HIS A 152 -10.27 -15.20 -3.85
N ARG A 153 -11.10 -14.24 -3.43
CA ARG A 153 -12.09 -14.43 -2.36
C ARG A 153 -13.52 -14.59 -2.88
N PHE A 154 -13.82 -14.05 -4.07
CA PHE A 154 -15.17 -14.05 -4.63
C PHE A 154 -15.23 -14.54 -6.09
N PRO A 155 -14.64 -15.70 -6.43
CA PRO A 155 -14.65 -16.21 -7.81
C PRO A 155 -16.07 -16.45 -8.36
N GLN A 156 -17.07 -16.61 -7.48
CA GLN A 156 -18.48 -16.74 -7.83
C GLN A 156 -19.17 -15.42 -8.17
N SER A 157 -18.68 -14.28 -7.67
CA SER A 157 -19.26 -12.97 -7.94
C SER A 157 -18.70 -12.45 -9.26
N ARG A 158 -19.59 -12.00 -10.15
CA ARG A 158 -19.17 -11.52 -11.47
C ARG A 158 -18.51 -10.14 -11.33
N LEU A 159 -17.22 -10.05 -11.65
CA LEU A 159 -16.52 -8.77 -11.77
C LEU A 159 -16.83 -8.12 -13.12
N LEU A 160 -17.23 -6.86 -13.09
CA LEU A 160 -17.49 -6.00 -14.24
C LEU A 160 -16.73 -4.68 -14.07
N PHE A 161 -16.47 -3.99 -15.18
CA PHE A 161 -15.78 -2.71 -15.17
C PHE A 161 -16.60 -1.59 -15.82
N TYR A 162 -16.40 -0.35 -15.35
CA TYR A 162 -16.88 0.87 -16.00
C TYR A 162 -15.71 1.80 -16.31
N SER A 163 -15.81 2.60 -17.38
CA SER A 163 -14.67 3.38 -17.88
C SER A 163 -14.41 4.62 -17.04
N VAL A 164 -13.12 4.97 -16.95
CA VAL A 164 -12.62 6.21 -16.38
C VAL A 164 -11.78 6.91 -17.46
N ASP A 165 -12.09 8.17 -17.73
CA ASP A 165 -11.41 9.00 -18.72
C ASP A 165 -10.06 9.51 -18.21
N ARG A 166 -9.32 10.17 -19.11
CA ARG A 166 -7.97 10.71 -18.85
C ARG A 166 -7.96 11.86 -17.83
N ASP A 167 -9.11 12.50 -17.60
CA ASP A 167 -9.33 13.52 -16.57
C ASP A 167 -9.93 12.94 -15.28
N LEU A 168 -9.91 11.61 -15.14
CA LEU A 168 -10.50 10.85 -14.02
C LEU A 168 -12.03 10.93 -13.93
N LYS A 169 -12.71 11.38 -14.99
CA LYS A 169 -14.17 11.33 -15.07
C LYS A 169 -14.65 9.90 -15.25
N CYS A 170 -15.57 9.48 -14.39
CA CYS A 170 -16.17 8.15 -14.44
C CYS A 170 -17.40 8.12 -15.33
N HIS A 171 -17.54 7.06 -16.13
CA HIS A 171 -18.73 6.77 -16.93
C HIS A 171 -19.54 5.65 -16.28
N TRP A 172 -20.60 6.02 -15.59
CA TRP A 172 -21.38 5.08 -14.79
C TRP A 172 -22.20 4.12 -15.66
N PRO A 173 -22.25 2.81 -15.33
CA PRO A 173 -23.02 1.82 -16.09
C PRO A 173 -24.51 2.10 -15.97
N LYS A 174 -25.26 1.97 -17.07
CA LYS A 174 -26.72 2.20 -17.09
C LYS A 174 -27.52 0.90 -16.94
N GLU A 175 -26.88 -0.23 -17.17
CA GLU A 175 -27.43 -1.59 -17.18
C GLU A 175 -27.21 -2.36 -15.86
N THR A 176 -27.20 -1.63 -14.73
CA THR A 176 -27.12 -2.26 -13.41
C THR A 176 -28.38 -3.09 -13.13
N GLU A 177 -28.23 -4.18 -12.37
CA GLU A 177 -29.35 -5.07 -11.98
C GLU A 177 -29.46 -5.13 -10.44
N PRO A 178 -30.63 -5.49 -9.88
CA PRO A 178 -30.75 -5.75 -8.45
C PRO A 178 -29.71 -6.76 -7.96
N GLY A 179 -29.07 -6.44 -6.83
CA GLY A 179 -27.97 -7.24 -6.27
C GLY A 179 -26.59 -6.93 -6.87
N ASP A 180 -26.47 -5.88 -7.67
CA ASP A 180 -25.19 -5.30 -8.05
C ASP A 180 -24.64 -4.38 -6.96
N ALA A 181 -23.32 -4.38 -6.80
CA ALA A 181 -22.59 -3.34 -6.09
C ALA A 181 -21.65 -2.60 -7.03
N LEU A 182 -21.53 -1.29 -6.88
CA LEU A 182 -20.62 -0.45 -7.64
C LEU A 182 -19.65 0.25 -6.69
N VAL A 183 -18.36 0.09 -6.94
CA VAL A 183 -17.31 0.80 -6.23
C VAL A 183 -16.94 2.06 -7.00
N PHE A 184 -16.96 3.22 -6.36
CA PHE A 184 -16.42 4.46 -6.90
C PHE A 184 -15.35 5.02 -5.99
N ILE A 185 -14.30 5.58 -6.59
CA ILE A 185 -13.06 5.93 -5.89
C ILE A 185 -12.90 7.44 -5.91
N HIS A 186 -12.62 8.03 -4.75
CA HIS A 186 -12.13 9.41 -4.69
C HIS A 186 -10.63 9.39 -5.02
N TYR A 187 -10.24 9.92 -6.19
CA TYR A 187 -8.88 9.78 -6.68
C TYR A 187 -7.94 10.83 -6.10
N PHE A 188 -6.85 10.38 -5.48
CA PHE A 188 -5.70 11.21 -5.08
C PHE A 188 -6.02 12.42 -4.16
N GLY A 189 -7.12 12.36 -3.42
CA GLY A 189 -7.59 13.45 -2.56
C GLY A 189 -8.67 14.32 -3.19
N HIS A 190 -9.02 14.07 -4.45
CA HIS A 190 -10.10 14.73 -5.18
C HIS A 190 -11.41 13.97 -5.06
N LEU A 191 -12.50 14.70 -4.82
CA LEU A 191 -13.83 14.14 -4.65
C LEU A 191 -14.46 13.82 -6.00
N SER A 192 -14.70 12.53 -6.26
CA SER A 192 -15.52 12.11 -7.40
C SER A 192 -17.01 12.39 -7.18
N GLU A 193 -17.72 12.66 -8.27
CA GLU A 193 -19.17 12.77 -8.27
C GLU A 193 -19.83 11.46 -7.82
N ARG A 194 -20.97 11.58 -7.12
CA ARG A 194 -21.79 10.43 -6.78
C ARG A 194 -22.24 9.71 -8.06
N PRO A 195 -22.13 8.37 -8.14
CA PRO A 195 -22.58 7.63 -9.31
C PRO A 195 -24.05 7.86 -9.65
N ASP A 196 -24.32 8.20 -10.92
CA ASP A 196 -25.66 8.28 -11.50
C ASP A 196 -26.06 6.91 -12.09
N VAL A 197 -26.48 6.02 -11.18
CA VAL A 197 -26.97 4.66 -11.48
C VAL A 197 -28.32 4.43 -10.81
N ALA A 198 -29.01 3.37 -11.23
CA ALA A 198 -30.31 3.01 -10.65
C ALA A 198 -30.22 2.75 -9.14
N GLU A 199 -31.25 3.15 -8.39
CA GLU A 199 -31.30 3.09 -6.92
C GLU A 199 -31.13 1.68 -6.33
N HIS A 200 -31.42 0.62 -7.10
CA HIS A 200 -31.22 -0.77 -6.67
C HIS A 200 -29.75 -1.19 -6.62
N CYS A 201 -28.84 -0.42 -7.25
CA CYS A 201 -27.42 -0.71 -7.23
C CYS A 201 -26.80 -0.20 -5.94
N THR A 202 -26.13 -1.07 -5.19
CA THR A 202 -25.47 -0.68 -3.94
C THR A 202 -24.18 0.10 -4.26
N LEU A 203 -24.07 1.32 -3.75
CA LEU A 203 -22.91 2.18 -3.93
C LEU A 203 -21.92 2.02 -2.78
N LEU A 204 -20.68 1.68 -3.12
CA LEU A 204 -19.55 1.50 -2.21
C LEU A 204 -18.51 2.59 -2.50
N GLU A 205 -18.25 3.44 -1.52
CA GLU A 205 -17.32 4.56 -1.62
C GLU A 205 -15.92 4.14 -1.16
N ASP A 206 -14.92 4.22 -2.03
CA ASP A 206 -13.52 4.00 -1.65
C ASP A 206 -12.90 5.35 -1.23
N ILE A 207 -12.77 5.51 0.08
CA ILE A 207 -12.20 6.71 0.73
C ILE A 207 -10.71 6.57 1.00
N SER A 208 -10.01 5.60 0.40
CA SER A 208 -8.59 5.33 0.67
C SER A 208 -7.66 6.51 0.39
N HIS A 209 -8.09 7.52 -0.38
CA HIS A 209 -7.27 8.68 -0.71
C HIS A 209 -7.73 9.99 -0.04
N LEU A 210 -8.74 9.94 0.82
CA LEU A 210 -9.25 11.11 1.51
C LEU A 210 -8.69 11.17 2.93
N LEU A 211 -7.83 12.15 3.22
CA LEU A 211 -7.38 12.39 4.59
C LEU A 211 -8.55 12.80 5.49
N ILE A 212 -9.42 13.67 4.97
CA ILE A 212 -10.65 14.11 5.61
C ILE A 212 -11.80 13.71 4.69
N PRO A 213 -12.52 12.61 4.99
CA PRO A 213 -13.70 12.26 4.21
C PRO A 213 -14.80 13.33 4.42
N PRO A 214 -15.68 13.54 3.43
CA PRO A 214 -16.80 14.48 3.57
C PRO A 214 -17.70 14.08 4.74
N SER A 215 -18.32 15.08 5.38
CA SER A 215 -19.21 14.86 6.54
C SER A 215 -20.43 13.99 6.22
N THR A 216 -20.79 13.89 4.94
CA THR A 216 -21.83 13.01 4.43
C THR A 216 -21.22 12.14 3.34
N ILE A 217 -21.13 10.84 3.61
CA ILE A 217 -20.82 9.86 2.57
C ILE A 217 -21.96 9.84 1.55
N THR A 218 -21.61 9.69 0.29
CA THR A 218 -22.58 9.64 -0.80
C THR A 218 -22.91 8.20 -1.20
N GLY A 219 -22.04 7.24 -0.87
CA GLY A 219 -22.34 5.81 -0.94
C GLY A 219 -23.29 5.33 0.17
N GLN A 220 -23.77 4.09 0.04
CA GLN A 220 -24.43 3.39 1.17
C GLN A 220 -23.40 2.89 2.17
N PHE A 221 -22.21 2.53 1.70
CA PHE A 221 -21.09 2.10 2.51
C PHE A 221 -19.83 2.83 2.07
N ALA A 222 -18.92 3.09 2.99
CA ALA A 222 -17.61 3.67 2.69
C ALA A 222 -16.51 2.86 3.36
N PHE A 223 -15.48 2.51 2.59
CA PHE A 223 -14.34 1.73 3.06
C PHE A 223 -13.04 2.30 2.52
N GLY A 224 -11.91 1.96 3.12
CA GLY A 224 -10.64 2.45 2.60
C GLY A 224 -9.41 1.91 3.29
N SER A 225 -8.25 2.18 2.69
CA SER A 225 -6.93 1.87 3.22
C SER A 225 -6.35 3.08 3.95
N LEU A 226 -6.26 3.00 5.27
CA LEU A 226 -5.64 4.03 6.10
C LEU A 226 -4.14 4.18 5.82
N ARG A 227 -3.46 3.10 5.40
CA ARG A 227 -2.01 3.10 5.08
C ARG A 227 -1.59 4.02 3.93
N LYS A 228 -2.53 4.47 3.09
CA LYS A 228 -2.21 5.41 2.00
C LYS A 228 -2.09 6.83 2.53
N ILE A 229 -2.77 7.13 3.63
CA ILE A 229 -2.89 8.45 4.22
C ILE A 229 -1.96 8.57 5.43
N PHE A 230 -2.04 7.62 6.35
CA PHE A 230 -1.33 7.64 7.62
C PHE A 230 0.00 6.88 7.54
N ARG A 231 0.98 7.33 8.32
CA ARG A 231 2.29 6.66 8.48
C ARG A 231 2.20 5.48 9.45
N ILE A 232 1.40 4.49 9.06
CA ILE A 232 1.11 3.29 9.84
C ILE A 232 1.53 2.03 9.09
N ALA A 233 1.65 0.93 9.82
CA ALA A 233 2.14 -0.34 9.28
C ALA A 233 1.02 -1.20 8.65
N ASP A 234 -0.18 -1.10 9.20
CA ASP A 234 -1.41 -1.76 8.80
C ASP A 234 -2.58 -0.85 9.11
N GLY A 235 -3.69 -1.02 8.38
CA GLY A 235 -4.86 -0.19 8.56
C GLY A 235 -5.77 -0.19 7.34
N GLY A 236 -7.00 -0.61 7.58
CA GLY A 236 -8.16 -0.48 6.74
C GLY A 236 -9.34 -0.06 7.59
N VAL A 237 -10.34 0.50 6.92
CA VAL A 237 -11.52 1.05 7.58
C VAL A 237 -12.77 0.69 6.79
N LEU A 238 -13.84 0.40 7.51
CA LEU A 238 -15.22 0.38 7.03
C LEU A 238 -16.02 1.31 7.94
N LEU A 239 -16.66 2.33 7.38
CA LEU A 239 -17.55 3.18 8.16
C LEU A 239 -18.81 2.38 8.53
N GLY A 240 -19.20 2.48 9.79
CA GLY A 240 -20.20 1.65 10.43
C GLY A 240 -19.62 0.68 11.47
N ARG A 241 -20.43 0.32 12.46
CA ARG A 241 -20.14 -0.72 13.44
C ARG A 241 -20.49 -2.10 12.92
N HIS A 242 -19.48 -2.95 12.87
CA HIS A 242 -19.58 -4.34 12.50
C HIS A 242 -18.75 -5.21 13.47
N ASP A 243 -19.10 -6.49 13.55
CA ASP A 243 -18.44 -7.47 14.42
C ASP A 243 -17.76 -8.56 13.57
N PRO A 244 -16.65 -8.25 12.88
CA PRO A 244 -15.94 -9.23 12.05
C PRO A 244 -15.29 -10.33 12.89
N VAL A 245 -15.25 -11.54 12.32
CA VAL A 245 -14.44 -12.64 12.85
C VAL A 245 -13.07 -12.61 12.18
N TYR A 246 -12.05 -12.20 12.93
CA TYR A 246 -10.70 -12.04 12.38
C TYR A 246 -9.91 -13.34 12.27
N GLU A 247 -9.13 -13.44 11.20
CA GLU A 247 -8.18 -14.51 10.93
C GLU A 247 -6.87 -14.29 11.72
N PRO A 248 -6.22 -15.35 12.24
CA PRO A 248 -4.93 -15.21 12.93
C PRO A 248 -3.81 -14.73 11.99
N ASP A 249 -3.15 -13.63 12.34
CA ASP A 249 -2.02 -13.05 11.61
C ASP A 249 -0.69 -13.30 12.35
N ASP A 250 0.41 -13.49 11.61
CA ASP A 250 1.75 -13.63 12.21
C ASP A 250 2.39 -12.28 12.55
N GLY A 251 1.83 -11.17 12.03
CA GLY A 251 2.28 -9.81 12.29
C GLY A 251 3.65 -9.47 11.70
N LEU A 252 4.25 -10.34 10.88
CA LEU A 252 5.60 -10.14 10.35
C LEU A 252 5.66 -9.01 9.32
N ALA A 253 4.59 -8.84 8.51
CA ALA A 253 4.50 -7.72 7.58
C ALA A 253 4.42 -6.38 8.32
N VAL A 254 3.62 -6.32 9.39
CA VAL A 254 3.52 -5.15 10.28
C VAL A 254 4.87 -4.85 10.92
N TRP A 255 5.50 -5.87 11.49
CA TRP A 255 6.82 -5.75 12.10
C TRP A 255 7.86 -5.22 11.10
N LEU A 256 7.90 -5.77 9.89
CA LEU A 256 8.86 -5.37 8.86
C LEU A 256 8.66 -3.90 8.46
N ARG A 257 7.41 -3.47 8.30
CA ARG A 257 7.08 -2.08 7.94
C ARG A 257 7.47 -1.10 9.05
N LEU A 258 7.19 -1.42 10.32
CA LEU A 258 7.62 -0.61 11.48
C LEU A 258 9.15 -0.55 11.64
N ASN A 259 9.87 -1.60 11.21
CA ASN A 259 11.33 -1.71 11.28
C ASN A 259 11.99 -1.54 9.90
N SER A 260 11.34 -0.80 9.00
CA SER A 260 11.84 -0.55 7.67
C SER A 260 13.01 0.42 7.72
N ARG A 261 14.11 0.09 7.04
CA ARG A 261 15.28 0.97 6.92
C ARG A 261 15.19 1.86 5.70
N ASP A 262 14.56 1.34 4.66
CA ASP A 262 14.37 2.02 3.39
C ASP A 262 13.12 1.48 2.68
N TRP A 263 12.88 2.01 1.48
CA TRP A 263 11.74 1.67 0.64
C TRP A 263 11.67 0.18 0.24
N ARG A 264 12.79 -0.56 0.27
CA ARG A 264 12.81 -1.98 -0.11
C ARG A 264 12.18 -2.84 0.99
N ASP A 265 12.45 -2.51 2.26
CA ASP A 265 11.77 -3.14 3.39
C ASP A 265 10.26 -2.82 3.35
N LEU A 266 9.89 -1.57 3.06
CA LEU A 266 8.49 -1.17 2.88
C LEU A 266 7.83 -1.98 1.75
N ARG A 267 8.52 -2.13 0.61
CA ARG A 267 8.00 -2.88 -0.53
C ARG A 267 7.81 -4.36 -0.21
N GLU A 268 8.77 -4.98 0.48
CA GLU A 268 8.64 -6.38 0.85
C GLU A 268 7.52 -6.60 1.87
N ALA A 269 7.30 -5.66 2.81
CA ALA A 269 6.15 -5.70 3.71
C ALA A 269 4.81 -5.63 2.95
N GLU A 270 4.70 -4.80 1.90
CA GLU A 270 3.52 -4.80 1.02
C GLU A 270 3.34 -6.15 0.32
N ASN A 271 4.40 -6.69 -0.27
CA ASN A 271 4.35 -7.99 -0.94
C ASN A 271 3.92 -9.10 0.05
N MET A 272 4.38 -9.06 1.31
CA MET A 272 3.95 -10.00 2.36
C MET A 272 2.44 -9.92 2.62
N MET A 273 1.89 -8.72 2.73
CA MET A 273 0.44 -8.52 2.90
C MET A 273 -0.35 -9.00 1.68
N ASP A 274 0.17 -8.77 0.49
CA ASP A 274 -0.44 -9.19 -0.78
C ASP A 274 -0.43 -10.71 -0.98
N ARG A 275 0.52 -11.44 -0.36
CA ARG A 275 0.54 -12.91 -0.37
C ARG A 275 -0.39 -13.55 0.66
N SER A 276 -0.61 -12.91 1.81
CA SER A 276 -1.31 -13.50 2.97
C SER A 276 -2.84 -13.48 2.82
N TRP A 277 -3.39 -12.45 2.18
CA TRP A 277 -4.84 -12.20 2.03
C TRP A 277 -5.68 -12.18 3.31
N LYS A 278 -5.08 -12.36 4.50
CA LYS A 278 -5.79 -12.49 5.77
C LYS A 278 -6.57 -11.23 6.14
N MET A 279 -7.79 -11.45 6.62
CA MET A 279 -8.64 -10.43 7.24
C MET A 279 -8.40 -10.44 8.75
N SER A 280 -7.49 -9.59 9.23
CA SER A 280 -7.20 -9.40 10.65
C SER A 280 -7.53 -7.99 11.11
N ASP A 281 -7.57 -7.77 12.42
CA ASP A 281 -7.74 -6.44 13.01
C ASP A 281 -6.52 -5.56 12.74
N MET A 282 -6.70 -4.25 12.87
CA MET A 282 -5.60 -3.28 12.84
C MET A 282 -4.72 -3.43 14.09
N SER A 283 -3.39 -3.43 13.92
CA SER A 283 -2.47 -3.53 15.05
C SER A 283 -2.59 -2.36 16.02
N SER A 284 -2.40 -2.63 17.31
CA SER A 284 -2.49 -1.61 18.36
C SER A 284 -1.47 -0.49 18.19
N GLN A 285 -0.29 -0.78 17.62
CA GLN A 285 0.72 0.22 17.30
C GLN A 285 0.22 1.18 16.20
N SER A 286 -0.38 0.64 15.14
CA SER A 286 -0.96 1.47 14.07
C SER A 286 -2.15 2.28 14.57
N VAL A 287 -3.01 1.70 15.42
CA VAL A 287 -4.13 2.44 16.04
C VAL A 287 -3.60 3.60 16.89
N ALA A 288 -2.61 3.36 17.74
CA ALA A 288 -2.01 4.40 18.56
C ALA A 288 -1.40 5.53 17.72
N ALA A 289 -0.67 5.18 16.66
CA ALA A 289 -0.08 6.16 15.74
C ALA A 289 -1.14 6.96 14.98
N MET A 290 -2.22 6.33 14.53
CA MET A 290 -3.35 7.00 13.87
C MET A 290 -4.08 7.95 14.82
N LEU A 291 -4.36 7.52 16.06
CA LEU A 291 -5.05 8.36 17.05
C LEU A 291 -4.22 9.57 17.49
N ALA A 292 -2.89 9.48 17.43
CA ALA A 292 -1.98 10.58 17.75
C ALA A 292 -1.74 11.54 16.57
N TYR A 293 -2.30 11.27 15.40
CA TYR A 293 -2.03 12.03 14.19
C TYR A 293 -2.84 13.33 14.14
N ASP A 294 -2.16 14.46 13.95
CA ASP A 294 -2.78 15.78 13.82
C ASP A 294 -3.33 15.99 12.40
N VAL A 295 -4.56 15.51 12.18
CA VAL A 295 -5.24 15.59 10.88
C VAL A 295 -5.34 17.03 10.35
N PRO A 296 -5.78 18.04 11.15
CA PRO A 296 -5.82 19.43 10.68
C PRO A 296 -4.44 19.96 10.24
N ALA A 297 -3.39 19.76 11.03
CA ALA A 297 -2.05 20.23 10.66
C ALA A 297 -1.55 19.54 9.38
N ALA A 298 -1.77 18.22 9.28
CA ALA A 298 -1.40 17.45 8.10
C ALA A 298 -2.14 17.90 6.83
N ALA A 299 -3.43 18.22 6.93
CA ALA A 299 -4.21 18.74 5.81
C ALA A 299 -3.63 20.05 5.28
N VAL A 300 -3.34 21.00 6.17
CA VAL A 300 -2.71 22.29 5.81
C VAL A 300 -1.34 22.06 5.15
N GLN A 301 -0.49 21.22 5.74
CA GLN A 301 0.84 20.96 5.19
C GLN A 301 0.78 20.33 3.79
N ARG A 302 -0.14 19.38 3.57
CA ARG A 302 -0.34 18.77 2.24
C ARG A 302 -0.80 19.78 1.19
N GLN A 303 -1.69 20.70 1.56
CA GLN A 303 -2.13 21.77 0.67
C GLN A 303 -0.99 22.72 0.32
N VAL A 304 -0.16 23.11 1.30
CA VAL A 304 1.05 23.93 1.07
C VAL A 304 2.03 23.22 0.14
N ASN A 305 2.32 21.95 0.41
CA ASN A 305 3.23 21.14 -0.41
C ASN A 305 2.73 20.98 -1.84
N GLN A 306 1.42 20.71 -2.00
CA GLN A 306 0.78 20.70 -3.31
C GLN A 306 0.96 22.04 -4.02
N GLN A 307 0.60 23.15 -3.39
CA GLN A 307 0.67 24.46 -4.03
C GLN A 307 2.10 24.77 -4.48
N PHE A 308 3.10 24.45 -3.66
CA PHE A 308 4.49 24.62 -4.02
C PHE A 308 4.87 23.81 -5.28
N LEU A 309 4.51 22.53 -5.34
CA LEU A 309 4.77 21.71 -6.53
C LEU A 309 3.99 22.18 -7.76
N ALA A 310 2.74 22.65 -7.59
CA ALA A 310 1.96 23.21 -8.68
C ALA A 310 2.64 24.42 -9.33
N ASP A 311 3.25 25.28 -8.52
CA ASP A 311 3.89 26.51 -8.98
C ASP A 311 5.30 26.27 -9.54
N HIS A 312 6.03 25.28 -9.03
CA HIS A 312 7.48 25.14 -9.30
C HIS A 312 7.88 23.85 -10.02
N PHE A 313 7.05 22.80 -10.05
CA PHE A 313 7.46 21.53 -10.63
C PHE A 313 7.58 21.63 -12.17
N PRO A 314 8.76 21.33 -12.74
CA PRO A 314 9.09 21.78 -14.10
C PRO A 314 8.61 20.84 -15.22
N ALA A 315 8.15 19.63 -14.89
CA ALA A 315 7.90 18.58 -15.86
C ALA A 315 6.41 18.17 -15.93
N GLY A 316 5.93 17.95 -17.15
CA GLY A 316 4.55 17.50 -17.42
C GLY A 316 3.49 18.57 -17.16
N GLN A 317 2.22 18.19 -17.25
CA GLN A 317 1.05 19.03 -16.93
C GLN A 317 0.33 18.49 -15.69
N PRO A 318 -0.32 19.32 -14.87
CA PRO A 318 -1.12 18.84 -13.74
C PRO A 318 -2.31 17.99 -14.23
N LEU A 319 -2.55 16.85 -13.59
CA LEU A 319 -3.74 16.01 -13.87
C LEU A 319 -4.99 16.52 -13.13
N ILE A 320 -4.83 16.90 -11.86
CA ILE A 320 -5.92 17.34 -10.99
C ILE A 320 -5.71 18.80 -10.63
N GLN A 321 -6.81 19.57 -10.67
CA GLN A 321 -6.92 20.87 -10.01
C GLN A 321 -7.77 20.68 -8.77
N PHE A 322 -7.16 20.82 -7.59
CA PHE A 322 -7.84 20.62 -6.32
C PHE A 322 -8.67 21.85 -5.93
N CYS A 323 -9.83 21.63 -5.33
CA CYS A 323 -10.61 22.68 -4.69
C CYS A 323 -9.95 23.09 -3.35
N PRO A 324 -10.20 24.32 -2.84
CA PRO A 324 -9.58 24.80 -1.59
C PRO A 324 -9.88 23.96 -0.34
N ASP A 325 -10.99 23.24 -0.32
CA ASP A 325 -11.44 22.35 0.76
C ASP A 325 -10.96 20.91 0.59
N GLU A 326 -10.35 20.56 -0.55
CA GLU A 326 -9.77 19.25 -0.77
C GLU A 326 -8.37 19.14 -0.17
N VAL A 327 -8.03 17.92 0.25
CA VAL A 327 -6.70 17.61 0.78
C VAL A 327 -5.98 16.67 -0.19
N PRO A 328 -4.99 17.18 -0.94
CA PRO A 328 -4.24 16.37 -1.89
C PRO A 328 -3.52 15.21 -1.21
N LEU A 329 -3.66 14.00 -1.76
CA LEU A 329 -2.84 12.86 -1.37
C LEU A 329 -1.49 12.88 -2.10
N LEU A 330 -1.53 13.25 -3.39
CA LEU A 330 -0.42 13.21 -4.32
C LEU A 330 -0.49 14.40 -5.28
N HIS A 331 0.66 14.84 -5.75
CA HIS A 331 0.78 15.75 -6.88
C HIS A 331 0.94 14.95 -8.17
N ASN A 332 -0.10 14.93 -9.01
CA ASN A 332 -0.12 14.15 -10.24
C ASN A 332 0.34 14.97 -11.45
N ARG A 333 1.33 14.45 -12.19
CA ARG A 333 1.81 15.03 -13.47
C ARG A 333 1.58 14.08 -14.63
N ILE A 334 1.10 14.64 -15.74
CA ILE A 334 0.96 14.00 -17.04
C ILE A 334 2.24 14.28 -17.83
N LEU A 335 2.98 13.23 -18.15
CA LEU A 335 4.19 13.26 -18.97
C LEU A 335 3.83 12.92 -20.43
N PRO A 336 4.67 13.28 -21.42
CA PRO A 336 4.35 13.07 -22.84
C PRO A 336 4.22 11.59 -23.25
N ASP A 337 5.00 10.71 -22.62
CA ASP A 337 4.99 9.28 -22.89
C ASP A 337 5.62 8.48 -21.72
N THR A 338 5.54 7.16 -21.81
CA THR A 338 6.06 6.23 -20.79
C THR A 338 7.57 6.33 -20.61
N ARG A 339 8.33 6.60 -21.67
CA ARG A 339 9.79 6.69 -21.58
C ARG A 339 10.19 7.91 -20.75
N SER A 340 9.62 9.08 -21.03
CA SER A 340 9.88 10.29 -20.23
C SER A 340 9.38 10.14 -18.79
N ARG A 341 8.21 9.48 -18.59
CA ARG A 341 7.69 9.21 -17.25
C ARG A 341 8.64 8.33 -16.45
N ASP A 342 9.07 7.20 -17.02
CA ASP A 342 9.95 6.24 -16.37
C ASP A 342 11.36 6.79 -16.17
N SER A 343 11.89 7.59 -17.11
CA SER A 343 13.21 8.23 -16.97
C SER A 343 13.22 9.24 -15.83
N LEU A 344 12.22 10.13 -15.75
CA LEU A 344 12.08 11.08 -14.63
C LEU A 344 11.95 10.34 -13.30
N ARG A 345 11.09 9.31 -13.23
CA ARG A 345 10.92 8.51 -12.01
C ARG A 345 12.23 7.86 -11.57
N ALA A 346 12.98 7.26 -12.50
CA ALA A 346 14.26 6.64 -12.22
C ALA A 346 15.31 7.66 -11.76
N PHE A 347 15.32 8.85 -12.38
CA PHE A 347 16.23 9.94 -12.03
C PHE A 347 16.00 10.47 -10.61
N LEU A 348 14.73 10.66 -10.24
CA LEU A 348 14.32 11.05 -8.88
C LEU A 348 14.68 9.94 -7.87
N ALA A 349 14.37 8.68 -8.19
CA ALA A 349 14.64 7.55 -7.30
C ALA A 349 16.14 7.35 -7.02
N ALA A 350 17.00 7.58 -8.01
CA ALA A 350 18.45 7.53 -7.86
C ALA A 350 19.00 8.57 -6.86
N ARG A 351 18.21 9.62 -6.58
CA ARG A 351 18.50 10.67 -5.59
C ARG A 351 17.65 10.56 -4.32
N GLY A 352 17.00 9.41 -4.11
CA GLY A 352 16.22 9.13 -2.91
C GLY A 352 14.81 9.75 -2.90
N ILE A 353 14.33 10.27 -4.03
CA ILE A 353 12.96 10.79 -4.18
C ILE A 353 12.10 9.72 -4.84
N PHE A 354 11.19 9.12 -4.08
CA PHE A 354 10.35 8.03 -4.57
C PHE A 354 9.00 8.54 -5.06
N CYS A 355 8.72 8.31 -6.34
CA CYS A 355 7.44 8.62 -6.97
C CYS A 355 6.73 7.33 -7.39
N SER A 356 5.41 7.35 -7.30
CA SER A 356 4.55 6.20 -7.58
C SER A 356 3.93 6.28 -8.97
N ILE A 357 3.64 5.11 -9.53
CA ILE A 357 2.78 4.95 -10.69
C ILE A 357 1.44 4.43 -10.17
N HIS A 358 0.36 5.16 -10.44
CA HIS A 358 -1.00 4.76 -10.11
C HIS A 358 -1.79 4.72 -11.41
N TRP A 359 -2.41 3.60 -11.78
CA TRP A 359 -1.95 2.24 -11.49
C TRP A 359 -1.65 1.56 -12.82
N PRO A 360 -0.79 0.53 -12.84
CA PRO A 360 -0.68 -0.33 -14.01
C PRO A 360 -2.02 -0.96 -14.34
N LEU A 361 -2.31 -1.06 -15.63
CA LEU A 361 -3.52 -1.67 -16.11
C LEU A 361 -3.53 -3.16 -15.77
N HIS A 362 -4.59 -3.60 -15.08
CA HIS A 362 -4.74 -5.00 -14.72
C HIS A 362 -4.90 -5.87 -15.98
N PRO A 363 -4.29 -7.08 -16.07
CA PRO A 363 -4.37 -7.93 -17.26
C PRO A 363 -5.79 -8.23 -17.72
N LEU A 364 -6.74 -8.39 -16.80
CA LEU A 364 -8.17 -8.59 -17.12
C LEU A 364 -8.77 -7.47 -17.99
N LEU A 365 -8.24 -6.26 -17.92
CA LEU A 365 -8.71 -5.11 -18.71
C LEU A 365 -8.13 -5.12 -20.14
N LYS A 366 -7.16 -6.00 -20.42
CA LYS A 366 -6.58 -6.21 -21.76
C LYS A 366 -7.20 -7.41 -22.48
N GLU A 367 -8.04 -8.19 -21.80
CA GLU A 367 -8.69 -9.35 -22.38
C GLU A 367 -9.82 -8.93 -23.32
N ALA A 368 -9.93 -9.58 -24.48
CA ALA A 368 -10.99 -9.28 -25.46
C ALA A 368 -12.41 -9.52 -24.91
N SER A 369 -12.54 -10.29 -23.82
CA SER A 369 -13.78 -10.54 -23.09
C SER A 369 -14.13 -9.44 -22.07
N CYS A 370 -13.27 -8.43 -21.88
CA CYS A 370 -13.58 -7.32 -20.99
C CYS A 370 -14.81 -6.56 -21.49
N ASN A 371 -15.69 -6.17 -20.57
CA ASN A 371 -16.97 -5.56 -20.90
C ASN A 371 -16.87 -4.06 -21.23
N VAL A 372 -15.67 -3.48 -21.25
CA VAL A 372 -15.46 -2.04 -21.37
C VAL A 372 -14.16 -1.72 -22.10
N ASP A 373 -14.09 -0.55 -22.73
CA ASP A 373 -12.86 0.04 -23.26
C ASP A 373 -11.99 0.56 -22.11
N ALA A 374 -10.76 0.07 -22.03
CA ALA A 374 -9.76 0.45 -21.02
C ALA A 374 -8.67 1.39 -21.56
N THR A 375 -8.79 1.89 -22.79
CA THR A 375 -7.77 2.71 -23.47
C THR A 375 -7.38 3.96 -22.66
N ALA A 376 -8.35 4.61 -22.01
CA ALA A 376 -8.07 5.78 -21.17
C ALA A 376 -7.29 5.41 -19.89
N ALA A 377 -7.59 4.26 -19.27
CA ALA A 377 -6.85 3.76 -18.11
C ALA A 377 -5.43 3.31 -18.48
N GLU A 378 -5.26 2.68 -19.65
CA GLU A 378 -3.92 2.38 -20.20
C GLU A 378 -3.12 3.66 -20.45
N TRP A 379 -3.77 4.70 -20.98
CA TRP A 379 -3.14 5.99 -21.17
C TRP A 379 -2.70 6.60 -19.83
N LEU A 380 -3.54 6.56 -18.79
CA LEU A 380 -3.18 7.04 -17.45
C LEU A 380 -1.96 6.29 -16.88
N GLU A 381 -1.93 4.96 -17.00
CA GLU A 381 -0.76 4.14 -16.63
C GLU A 381 0.52 4.63 -17.32
N GLN A 382 0.43 4.97 -18.60
CA GLN A 382 1.59 5.32 -19.43
C GLN A 382 2.11 6.73 -19.18
N HIS A 383 1.25 7.66 -18.75
CA HIS A 383 1.57 9.10 -18.74
C HIS A 383 1.60 9.70 -17.34
N VAL A 384 0.92 9.13 -16.35
CA VAL A 384 0.84 9.74 -15.01
C VAL A 384 2.02 9.34 -14.12
N LEU A 385 2.64 10.34 -13.50
CA LEU A 385 3.56 10.20 -12.38
C LEU A 385 2.94 10.85 -11.14
N SER A 386 2.99 10.15 -10.00
CA SER A 386 2.49 10.67 -8.73
C SER A 386 3.64 11.02 -7.79
N ILE A 387 3.71 12.29 -7.39
CA ILE A 387 4.74 12.83 -6.51
C ILE A 387 4.13 13.00 -5.11
N PRO A 388 4.79 12.53 -4.04
CA PRO A 388 4.28 12.68 -2.67
C PRO A 388 4.23 14.14 -2.22
N VAL A 389 3.11 14.53 -1.60
CA VAL A 389 2.91 15.82 -0.93
C VAL A 389 2.78 15.64 0.59
N ALA A 390 3.34 14.56 1.12
CA ALA A 390 3.16 14.12 2.51
C ALA A 390 3.42 15.25 3.53
N ASP A 391 2.68 15.20 4.62
CA ASP A 391 2.67 16.17 5.72
C ASP A 391 3.96 16.21 6.55
N ASP A 392 4.84 15.21 6.40
CA ASP A 392 6.17 15.24 7.00
C ASP A 392 7.23 15.89 6.09
N PHE A 393 6.80 16.43 4.95
CA PHE A 393 7.64 17.22 4.07
C PHE A 393 7.39 18.71 4.29
N ASP A 394 8.47 19.47 4.31
CA ASP A 394 8.46 20.92 4.34
C ASP A 394 8.79 21.49 2.95
N GLU A 395 8.78 22.83 2.86
CA GLU A 395 9.11 23.56 1.64
C GLU A 395 10.50 23.20 1.10
N SER A 396 11.50 22.99 1.98
CA SER A 396 12.86 22.61 1.59
C SER A 396 12.89 21.25 0.88
N ARG A 397 12.10 20.28 1.34
CA ARG A 397 11.94 19.00 0.64
C ARG A 397 11.24 19.17 -0.70
N MET A 398 10.20 20.00 -0.78
CA MET A 398 9.54 20.31 -2.06
C MET A 398 10.47 20.99 -3.06
N ALA A 399 11.30 21.93 -2.59
CA ALA A 399 12.35 22.56 -3.39
C ALA A 399 13.35 21.52 -3.91
N THR A 400 13.81 20.60 -3.05
CA THR A 400 14.72 19.50 -3.46
C THR A 400 14.10 18.64 -4.55
N VAL A 401 12.80 18.35 -4.48
CA VAL A 401 12.07 17.61 -5.53
C VAL A 401 12.04 18.39 -6.84
N CYS A 402 11.71 19.69 -6.80
CA CYS A 402 11.69 20.55 -7.99
C CYS A 402 13.07 20.73 -8.62
N ASP A 403 14.10 21.00 -7.81
CA ASP A 403 15.49 21.17 -8.25
C ASP A 403 16.01 19.89 -8.92
N THR A 404 15.74 18.73 -8.32
CA THR A 404 16.10 17.44 -8.92
C THR A 404 15.38 17.21 -10.25
N ALA A 405 14.09 17.56 -10.35
CA ALA A 405 13.36 17.47 -11.61
C ALA A 405 13.89 18.46 -12.66
N ASN A 406 14.35 19.65 -12.24
CA ASN A 406 14.99 20.63 -13.11
C ASN A 406 16.31 20.11 -13.70
N GLU A 407 17.15 19.45 -12.88
CA GLU A 407 18.36 18.77 -13.36
C GLU A 407 18.03 17.74 -14.45
N TRP A 408 16.95 16.97 -14.28
CA TRP A 408 16.50 16.00 -15.28
C TRP A 408 16.10 16.67 -16.59
N VAL A 409 15.34 17.78 -16.53
CA VAL A 409 14.97 18.57 -17.72
C VAL A 409 16.21 19.11 -18.42
N GLN A 410 17.18 19.64 -17.67
CA GLN A 410 18.44 20.16 -18.22
C GLN A 410 19.32 19.06 -18.85
N ALA A 411 19.22 17.83 -18.35
CA ALA A 411 19.90 16.66 -18.92
C ALA A 411 19.23 16.10 -20.19
N GLY A 412 18.13 16.68 -20.65
CA GLY A 412 17.49 16.35 -21.93
C GLY A 412 16.32 15.36 -21.86
N GLY A 413 15.89 14.94 -20.66
CA GLY A 413 14.68 14.12 -20.46
C GLY A 413 14.82 12.63 -20.76
#